data_AF-A0A011QUI4-F1
#
_entry.id   AF-A0A011QUI4-F1
#
_cell.length_a   1.000
_cell.length_b   1.000
_cell.length_c   1.000
_cell.angle_alpha   90.00
_cell.angle_beta   90.00
_cell.angle_gamma   90.00
#
_symmetry.space_group_name_H-M   'P 1'
#
loop_
_entity.id
_entity.type
_entity.pdbx_description
1 polymer ?
#
loop_
_entity_poly.entity_id
_entity_poly.type
_entity_poly.pdbx_seq_one_letter_code
_entity_poly.pdbx_strand_id
1 'polypeptide(L)'
;MSISIVINAQPDTCLNYSNRNAAIVLGAIGIDTSEGYGEIAFAELPRLRQQALRALHQAGAFQAVAPTDERGPARVVEIDGQPTIQRGVRVIDPGIDEEGVIRRLKEVFSLLAVANELRSGVTWY
;
A
#
# COMPACT_ATOMS: atom_id res chain seq x y z
N MET A 1 -7.71 2.46 -6.31
CA MET A 1 -7.70 2.55 -4.84
C MET A 1 -6.25 2.81 -4.43
N SER A 2 -6.03 3.83 -3.63
CA SER A 2 -4.71 4.32 -3.19
C SER A 2 -4.67 4.31 -1.67
N ILE A 3 -3.50 4.04 -1.10
CA ILE A 3 -3.25 4.22 0.33
C ILE A 3 -2.36 5.45 0.51
N SER A 4 -2.79 6.32 1.42
CA SER A 4 -2.10 7.49 1.94
C SER A 4 -1.50 7.15 3.30
N ILE A 5 -0.28 7.58 3.57
CA ILE A 5 0.31 7.57 4.91
C ILE A 5 0.61 9.02 5.29
N VAL A 6 0.13 9.46 6.45
CA VAL A 6 0.12 10.86 6.88
C VAL A 6 0.68 11.00 8.28
N ILE A 7 1.56 11.97 8.51
CA ILE A 7 2.03 12.31 9.86
C ILE A 7 0.98 13.18 10.54
N ASN A 8 0.49 12.77 11.72
CA ASN A 8 -0.64 13.43 12.39
C ASN A 8 -0.33 14.90 12.76
N ALA A 9 0.91 15.18 13.18
CA ALA A 9 1.36 16.54 13.50
C ALA A 9 1.68 17.43 12.28
N GLN A 10 1.83 16.84 11.08
CA GLN A 10 2.10 17.58 9.84
C GLN A 10 1.41 16.91 8.64
N PRO A 11 0.10 17.12 8.47
CA PRO A 11 -0.70 16.39 7.49
C PRO A 11 -0.27 16.59 6.03
N ASP A 12 0.39 17.71 5.72
CA ASP A 12 0.94 17.99 4.39
C ASP A 12 2.12 17.06 4.04
N THR A 13 2.74 16.42 5.04
CA THR A 13 3.74 15.37 4.84
C THR A 13 3.04 14.03 4.71
N CYS A 14 2.75 13.66 3.47
CA CYS A 14 2.09 12.41 3.15
C CYS A 14 2.78 11.63 2.02
N LEU A 15 2.62 10.30 2.05
CA LEU A 15 2.96 9.42 0.94
C LEU A 15 1.68 8.84 0.37
N ASN A 16 1.48 8.95 -0.94
CA ASN A 16 0.36 8.33 -1.65
C ASN A 16 0.89 7.33 -2.69
N TYR A 17 0.31 6.13 -2.70
CA TYR A 17 0.63 5.11 -3.68
C TYR A 17 -0.53 4.16 -3.96
N SER A 18 -0.44 3.44 -5.09
CA SER A 18 -1.39 2.40 -5.47
C SER A 18 -1.44 1.27 -4.43
N ASN A 19 -2.65 0.72 -4.20
CA ASN A 19 -2.91 -0.23 -3.11
C ASN A 19 -1.96 -1.43 -3.05
N ARG A 20 -1.52 -1.99 -4.18
CA ARG A 20 -0.68 -3.21 -4.16
C ARG A 20 0.71 -2.96 -3.59
N ASN A 21 1.37 -1.88 -4.03
CA ASN A 21 2.68 -1.49 -3.48
C ASN A 21 2.55 -1.09 -2.02
N ALA A 22 1.47 -0.39 -1.67
CA ALA A 22 1.17 -0.05 -0.28
C ALA A 22 1.08 -1.29 0.59
N ALA A 23 0.30 -2.29 0.18
CA ALA A 23 0.09 -3.53 0.92
C ALA A 23 1.39 -4.33 1.06
N ILE A 24 2.21 -4.39 0.01
CA ILE A 24 3.53 -5.07 0.07
C ILE A 24 4.47 -4.33 1.04
N VAL A 25 4.57 -3.00 0.92
CA VAL A 25 5.48 -2.18 1.73
C VAL A 25 5.06 -2.16 3.20
N LEU A 26 3.77 -1.95 3.47
CA LEU A 26 3.19 -1.96 4.81
C LEU A 26 3.24 -3.37 5.43
N GLY A 27 2.91 -4.40 4.65
CA GLY A 27 3.03 -5.80 5.08
C GLY A 27 4.47 -6.19 5.42
N ALA A 28 5.45 -5.72 4.63
CA ALA A 28 6.87 -5.96 4.89
C ALA A 28 7.37 -5.36 6.22
N ILE A 29 6.68 -4.33 6.73
CA ILE A 29 6.96 -3.74 8.06
C ILE A 29 6.00 -4.23 9.15
N GLY A 30 5.15 -5.21 8.83
CA GLY A 30 4.24 -5.85 9.78
C GLY A 30 2.95 -5.07 10.07
N ILE A 31 2.51 -4.25 9.13
CA ILE A 31 1.21 -3.58 9.16
C ILE A 31 0.24 -4.36 8.28
N ASP A 32 -0.86 -4.82 8.88
CA ASP A 32 -1.97 -5.39 8.12
C ASP A 32 -2.81 -4.26 7.51
N THR A 33 -3.05 -4.35 6.20
CA THR A 33 -3.81 -3.36 5.43
C THR A 33 -5.23 -3.80 5.11
N SER A 34 -5.64 -4.97 5.62
CA SER A 34 -6.95 -5.58 5.37
C SER A 34 -8.14 -4.69 5.76
N GLU A 35 -8.00 -3.89 6.83
CA GLU A 35 -9.05 -2.99 7.33
C GLU A 35 -9.21 -1.71 6.49
N GLY A 36 -8.27 -1.41 5.59
CA GLY A 36 -8.33 -0.21 4.74
C GLY A 36 -8.08 1.12 5.45
N TYR A 37 -7.87 1.12 6.77
CA TYR A 37 -7.37 2.26 7.53
C TYR A 37 -6.60 1.77 8.76
N GLY A 38 -5.75 2.62 9.33
CA GLY A 38 -5.15 2.34 10.62
C GLY A 38 -4.33 3.49 11.19
N GLU A 39 -4.01 3.40 12.48
CA GLU A 39 -3.18 4.37 13.19
C GLU A 39 -1.95 3.67 13.76
N ILE A 40 -0.82 4.37 13.72
CA ILE A 40 0.46 3.96 14.26
C ILE A 40 0.81 4.95 15.37
N ALA A 41 0.89 4.46 16.60
CA ALA A 41 1.26 5.30 17.72
C ALA A 41 2.75 5.69 17.66
N PHE A 42 3.10 6.88 18.18
CA PHE A 42 4.50 7.33 18.28
C PHE A 42 5.41 6.27 18.93
N ALA A 43 4.92 5.58 19.96
CA ALA A 43 5.67 4.54 20.67
C ALA A 43 6.05 3.34 19.79
N GLU A 44 5.36 3.11 18.67
CA GLU A 44 5.61 2.01 17.75
C GLU A 44 6.61 2.36 16.65
N LEU A 45 6.87 3.64 16.43
CA LEU A 45 7.76 4.10 15.35
C LEU A 45 9.17 3.51 15.42
N PRO A 46 9.84 3.39 16.58
CA PRO A 46 11.16 2.79 16.63
C PRO A 46 11.18 1.34 16.12
N ARG A 47 10.16 0.55 16.50
CA ARG A 47 9.99 -0.84 16.04
C ARG A 47 9.78 -0.88 14.53
N LEU A 48 8.86 -0.07 14.01
CA LEU A 48 8.54 -0.04 12.58
C LEU A 48 9.71 0.46 11.73
N ARG A 49 10.50 1.41 12.22
CA ARG A 49 11.75 1.85 11.56
C ARG A 49 12.76 0.72 11.48
N GLN A 50 12.92 -0.08 12.52
CA GLN A 50 13.79 -1.25 12.49
C GLN A 50 13.28 -2.30 11.49
N GLN A 51 11.97 -2.53 11.43
CA GLN A 51 11.37 -3.45 10.46
C GLN A 51 11.55 -2.95 9.03
N ALA A 52 11.38 -1.66 8.77
CA ALA A 52 11.64 -1.04 7.47
C ALA A 52 13.11 -1.20 7.03
N LEU A 53 14.06 -1.04 7.95
CA LEU A 53 15.48 -1.30 7.66
C LEU A 53 15.75 -2.77 7.32
N ARG A 54 15.15 -3.70 8.06
CA ARG A 54 15.26 -5.14 7.76
C ARG A 54 14.65 -5.47 6.40
N ALA A 55 13.47 -4.93 6.10
CA ALA A 55 12.80 -5.08 4.82
C ALA A 55 13.65 -4.53 3.67
N LEU A 56 14.27 -3.35 3.83
CA LEU A 56 15.20 -2.78 2.86
C LEU A 56 16.43 -3.67 2.61
N HIS A 57 16.98 -4.26 3.67
CA HIS A 57 18.12 -5.18 3.56
C HIS A 57 17.75 -6.51 2.88
N GLN A 58 16.48 -6.90 2.99
CA GLN A 58 15.91 -8.10 2.37
C GLN A 58 15.23 -7.80 1.02
N ALA A 59 15.22 -6.54 0.57
CA ALA A 59 14.38 -6.13 -0.54
C ALA A 59 14.79 -6.73 -1.89
N GLY A 60 16.03 -7.21 -2.03
CA GLY A 60 16.46 -8.02 -3.18
C GLY A 60 15.74 -9.38 -3.30
N ALA A 61 14.86 -9.72 -2.35
CA ALA A 61 14.00 -10.90 -2.40
C ALA A 61 12.59 -10.62 -2.97
N PHE A 62 12.22 -9.37 -3.25
CA PHE A 62 10.93 -9.08 -3.88
C PHE A 62 10.95 -9.59 -5.32
N GLN A 63 10.08 -10.56 -5.64
CA GLN A 63 9.94 -11.04 -7.00
C GLN A 63 9.16 -10.04 -7.84
N ALA A 64 9.78 -9.56 -8.93
CA ALA A 64 9.09 -8.76 -9.92
C ALA A 64 7.95 -9.57 -10.57
N VAL A 65 6.80 -8.96 -10.73
CA VAL A 65 5.61 -9.52 -11.38
C VAL A 65 5.22 -8.58 -12.51
N ALA A 66 5.12 -9.09 -13.73
CA ALA A 66 4.74 -8.26 -14.86
C ALA A 66 3.32 -7.69 -14.67
N PRO A 67 3.05 -6.46 -15.15
CA PRO A 67 1.69 -5.97 -15.28
C PRO A 67 0.85 -6.93 -16.12
N THR A 68 -0.39 -7.19 -15.71
CA THR A 68 -1.36 -7.95 -16.50
C THR A 68 -2.57 -7.11 -16.83
N ASP A 69 -3.19 -7.42 -17.95
CA ASP A 69 -4.37 -6.74 -18.44
C ASP A 69 -5.38 -7.80 -18.81
N GLU A 70 -6.27 -8.07 -17.86
CA GLU A 70 -7.25 -9.12 -17.98
C GLU A 70 -8.63 -8.51 -18.17
N ARG A 71 -9.37 -9.04 -19.15
CA ARG A 71 -10.78 -8.72 -19.28
C ARG A 71 -11.57 -9.74 -18.49
N GLY A 72 -12.31 -9.28 -17.48
CA GLY A 72 -13.24 -10.15 -16.77
C GLY A 72 -14.23 -10.82 -17.73
N PRO A 73 -14.82 -11.96 -17.34
CA PRO A 73 -15.87 -12.59 -18.15
C PRO A 73 -17.12 -11.71 -18.18
N ALA A 74 -17.83 -11.70 -19.31
CA ALA A 74 -19.19 -11.17 -19.34
C ALA A 74 -20.11 -12.13 -18.59
N ARG A 75 -21.00 -11.59 -17.76
CA ARG A 75 -21.98 -12.38 -17.00
C ARG A 75 -23.37 -11.86 -17.25
N VAL A 76 -24.34 -12.76 -17.29
CA VAL A 76 -25.75 -12.40 -17.28
C VAL A 76 -26.16 -12.22 -15.83
N VAL A 77 -26.64 -11.03 -15.47
CA VAL A 77 -27.17 -10.70 -14.15
C VAL A 77 -28.61 -10.24 -14.30
N GLU A 78 -29.45 -10.60 -13.35
CA GLU A 78 -30.84 -10.15 -13.33
C GLU A 78 -30.89 -8.79 -12.61
N ILE A 79 -31.37 -7.77 -13.32
CA ILE A 79 -31.55 -6.42 -12.79
C ILE A 79 -33.02 -6.08 -13.04
N ASP A 80 -33.76 -5.76 -11.98
CA ASP A 80 -35.20 -5.45 -12.03
C ASP A 80 -36.05 -6.52 -12.75
N GLY A 81 -35.70 -7.80 -12.57
CA GLY A 81 -36.42 -8.93 -13.17
C GLY A 81 -36.17 -9.10 -14.67
N GLN A 82 -35.19 -8.40 -15.26
CA GLN A 82 -34.77 -8.60 -16.64
C GLN A 82 -33.32 -9.12 -16.73
N PRO A 83 -33.06 -10.13 -17.59
CA PRO A 83 -31.72 -10.63 -17.81
C PRO A 83 -30.89 -9.57 -18.55
N THR A 84 -29.85 -9.06 -17.90
CA THR A 84 -28.96 -8.02 -18.41
C THR A 84 -27.55 -8.56 -18.56
N ILE A 85 -26.92 -8.34 -19.72
CA ILE A 85 -25.51 -8.71 -19.93
C ILE A 85 -24.61 -7.64 -19.28
N GLN A 86 -23.99 -7.98 -18.16
CA GLN A 86 -22.91 -7.19 -17.60
C GLN A 86 -21.60 -7.58 -18.29
N ARG A 87 -21.10 -6.68 -19.15
CA ARG A 87 -19.80 -6.86 -19.81
C ARG A 87 -18.71 -6.94 -18.76
N GLY A 88 -17.78 -7.87 -18.94
CA GLY A 88 -16.64 -7.97 -18.06
C GLY A 88 -15.76 -6.73 -18.15
N VAL A 89 -15.35 -6.25 -16.98
CA VAL A 89 -14.53 -5.06 -16.81
C VAL A 89 -13.08 -5.41 -17.14
N ARG A 90 -12.38 -4.50 -17.81
CA ARG A 90 -10.93 -4.60 -18.00
C ARG A 90 -10.26 -4.27 -16.68
N VAL A 91 -9.57 -5.25 -16.10
CA VAL A 91 -8.78 -5.12 -14.88
C VAL A 91 -7.32 -5.06 -15.28
N ILE A 92 -6.71 -3.91 -15.05
CA ILE A 92 -5.27 -3.72 -15.23
C ILE A 92 -4.62 -3.95 -13.87
N ASP A 93 -3.86 -5.03 -13.76
CA ASP A 93 -2.94 -5.26 -12.66
C ASP A 93 -1.61 -4.58 -13.00
N PRO A 94 -1.13 -3.60 -12.23
CA PRO A 94 0.14 -2.92 -12.50
C PRO A 94 1.37 -3.80 -12.26
N GLY A 95 1.22 -5.03 -11.74
CA GLY A 95 2.34 -5.90 -11.41
C GLY A 95 3.09 -5.48 -10.14
N ILE A 96 4.29 -6.04 -9.96
CA ILE A 96 5.25 -5.71 -8.90
C ILE A 96 6.57 -5.34 -9.57
N ASP A 97 7.04 -4.13 -9.31
CA ASP A 97 8.36 -3.65 -9.71
C ASP A 97 9.27 -3.60 -8.47
N GLU A 98 10.33 -4.40 -8.47
CA GLU A 98 11.28 -4.50 -7.35
C GLU A 98 11.90 -3.13 -7.01
N GLU A 99 12.33 -2.38 -8.03
CA GLU A 99 12.90 -1.03 -7.83
C GLU A 99 11.85 -0.08 -7.23
N GLY A 100 10.61 -0.17 -7.74
CA GLY A 100 9.46 0.54 -7.19
C GLY A 100 9.21 0.23 -5.72
N VAL A 101 9.19 -1.04 -5.33
CA VAL A 101 9.00 -1.47 -3.93
C VAL A 101 10.15 -0.98 -3.04
N ILE A 102 11.40 -1.12 -3.48
CA ILE A 102 12.59 -0.63 -2.75
C ILE A 102 12.49 0.89 -2.54
N ARG A 103 12.15 1.64 -3.59
CA ARG A 103 11.97 3.09 -3.50
C ARG A 103 10.89 3.45 -2.49
N ARG A 104 9.74 2.76 -2.51
CA ARG A 104 8.65 3.01 -1.56
C ARG A 104 9.02 2.67 -0.11
N LEU A 105 9.77 1.58 0.12
CA LEU A 105 10.29 1.27 1.46
C LEU A 105 11.21 2.38 2.00
N LYS A 106 12.06 2.97 1.14
CA LYS A 106 12.91 4.12 1.53
C LYS A 106 12.10 5.36 1.88
N GLU A 107 11.05 5.64 1.10
CA GLU A 107 10.13 6.74 1.35
C GLU A 107 9.41 6.56 2.70
N VAL A 108 8.84 5.37 2.96
CA VAL A 108 8.19 5.05 4.24
C VAL A 108 9.18 5.15 5.40
N PHE A 109 10.39 4.60 5.26
CA PHE A 109 11.43 4.73 6.29
C PHE A 109 11.75 6.19 6.63
N SER A 110 11.83 7.04 5.59
CA SER A 110 12.09 8.47 5.72
C SER A 110 10.92 9.18 6.42
N LEU A 111 9.68 8.89 6.03
CA LEU A 111 8.48 9.46 6.66
C LEU A 111 8.39 9.08 8.14
N LEU A 112 8.67 7.82 8.50
CA LEU A 112 8.71 7.37 9.89
C LEU A 112 9.84 8.08 10.68
N ALA A 113 10.92 8.52 10.01
CA ALA A 113 11.97 9.31 10.65
C ALA A 113 11.45 10.69 11.06
N VAL A 114 10.80 11.37 10.12
CA VAL A 114 10.20 12.69 10.33
C VAL A 114 9.13 12.61 11.42
N ALA A 115 8.25 11.61 11.38
CA ALA A 115 7.24 11.40 12.41
C ALA A 115 7.86 11.22 13.81
N ASN A 116 8.97 10.49 13.89
CA ASN A 116 9.70 10.27 15.13
C ASN A 116 10.37 11.56 15.65
N GLU A 117 10.94 12.38 14.77
CA GLU A 117 11.51 13.69 15.11
C GLU A 117 10.43 14.65 15.65
N LEU A 118 9.24 14.63 15.03
CA LEU A 118 8.08 15.41 15.44
C LEU A 118 7.35 14.84 16.67
N ARG A 119 7.78 13.68 17.19
CA ARG A 119 7.10 12.95 18.27
C ARG A 119 5.62 12.68 17.98
N SER A 120 5.30 12.40 16.72
CA SER A 120 3.94 12.23 16.21
C SER A 120 3.65 10.79 15.85
N GLY A 121 2.40 10.37 15.99
CA GLY A 121 1.88 9.18 15.32
C GLY A 121 1.69 9.39 13.82
N VAL A 122 1.27 8.33 13.14
CA VAL A 122 1.02 8.29 11.69
C VAL A 122 -0.30 7.58 11.44
N THR A 123 -1.10 8.10 10.52
CA THR A 123 -2.36 7.45 10.07
C THR A 123 -2.22 7.02 8.63
N TRP A 124 -2.83 5.89 8.28
CA TRP A 124 -2.92 5.43 6.90
C TRP A 124 -4.37 5.09 6.50
N TYR A 125 -4.73 5.36 5.24
CA TYR A 125 -6.08 5.21 4.68
C TYR A 125 -6.08 5.19 3.15
#